data_AF-A0A6B3E7U9-F1
#
_entry.id   AF-A0A6B3E7U9-F1
#
_cell.length_a   1.000
_cell.length_b   1.000
_cell.length_c   1.000
_cell.angle_alpha   90.00
_cell.angle_beta   90.00
_cell.angle_gamma   90.00
#
_symmetry.space_group_name_H-M   'P 1'
#
loop_
_entity.id
_entity.type
_entity.pdbx_description
1 polymer ?
#
loop_
_entity_poly.entity_id
_entity_poly.type
_entity_poly.pdbx_seq_one_letter_code
_entity_poly.pdbx_strand_id
1 'polypeptide(L)'
;LLGLAAASGLENVRVANGDAVVLLRDMLPAAALAGVRVYFPDPWPKARHHKRRIIQPHFLDLAASRMAEGGVLHCATDWEP
;
A
#
# COMPACT_ATOMS: atom_id res chain seq x y z
N LEU A 1 -2.53 -16.36 0.81
CA LEU A 1 -3.68 -15.44 1.00
C LEU A 1 -4.60 -15.40 -0.22
N LEU A 2 -4.14 -14.97 -1.40
CA LEU A 2 -5.01 -14.90 -2.60
C LEU A 2 -5.60 -16.25 -3.02
N GLY A 3 -4.80 -17.32 -3.00
CA GLY A 3 -5.31 -18.68 -3.27
C GLY A 3 -6.37 -19.15 -2.27
N LEU A 4 -6.26 -18.73 -1.00
CA LEU A 4 -7.28 -19.01 0.02
C LEU A 4 -8.56 -18.23 -0.26
N ALA A 5 -8.45 -16.95 -0.63
CA ALA A 5 -9.61 -16.13 -0.99
C ALA A 5 -10.38 -16.73 -2.18
N ALA A 6 -9.66 -17.22 -3.20
CA ALA A 6 -10.26 -17.90 -4.34
C ALA A 6 -10.93 -19.23 -3.93
N ALA A 7 -10.24 -20.07 -3.15
CA ALA A 7 -10.78 -21.34 -2.68
C ALA A 7 -12.02 -21.17 -1.77
N SER A 8 -12.08 -20.09 -1.01
CA SER A 8 -13.23 -19.71 -0.17
C SER A 8 -14.34 -18.98 -0.92
N GLY A 9 -14.22 -18.77 -2.25
CA GLY A 9 -15.25 -18.13 -3.06
C GLY A 9 -15.52 -16.67 -2.69
N LEU A 10 -14.52 -15.92 -2.22
CA LEU A 10 -14.71 -14.52 -1.82
C LEU A 10 -14.87 -13.62 -3.04
N GLU A 11 -16.02 -12.92 -3.11
CA GLU A 11 -16.34 -12.03 -4.24
C GLU A 11 -15.89 -10.58 -4.03
N ASN A 12 -15.57 -10.20 -2.79
CA ASN A 12 -15.20 -8.86 -2.36
C ASN A 12 -13.67 -8.60 -2.37
N VAL A 13 -12.89 -9.50 -2.96
CA VAL A 13 -11.44 -9.35 -3.14
C VAL A 13 -11.14 -9.09 -4.62
N ARG A 14 -10.29 -8.10 -4.86
CA ARG A 14 -9.77 -7.78 -6.20
C ARG A 14 -8.25 -7.68 -6.12
N VAL A 15 -7.58 -8.08 -7.20
CA VAL A 15 -6.12 -8.08 -7.31
C VAL A 15 -5.73 -7.27 -8.53
N ALA A 16 -4.76 -6.40 -8.36
CA ALA A 16 -4.13 -5.66 -9.45
C ALA A 16 -2.65 -6.07 -9.53
N ASN A 17 -2.12 -6.18 -10.75
CA ASN A 17 -0.71 -6.43 -10.99
C ASN A 17 -0.07 -5.15 -11.53
N GLY A 18 0.97 -4.68 -10.86
CA GLY A 18 1.68 -3.46 -11.26
C GLY A 18 2.36 -2.78 -10.08
N ASP A 19 3.04 -1.68 -10.38
CA ASP A 19 3.63 -0.80 -9.37
C ASP A 19 2.52 -0.15 -8.53
N ALA A 20 2.60 -0.27 -7.21
CA ALA A 20 1.55 0.22 -6.30
C ALA A 20 1.35 1.73 -6.39
N VAL A 21 2.40 2.52 -6.64
CA VAL A 21 2.30 3.99 -6.79
C VAL A 21 1.52 4.32 -8.06
N VAL A 22 1.80 3.63 -9.17
CA VAL A 22 1.07 3.81 -10.44
C VAL A 22 -0.40 3.43 -10.28
N LEU A 23 -0.68 2.26 -9.69
CA LEU A 23 -2.04 1.79 -9.46
C LEU A 23 -2.84 2.77 -8.60
N LEU A 24 -2.24 3.26 -7.51
CA LEU A 24 -2.88 4.21 -6.60
C LEU A 24 -3.13 5.58 -7.24
N ARG A 25 -2.22 6.03 -8.12
CA ARG A 25 -2.33 7.31 -8.83
C ARG A 25 -3.38 7.28 -9.94
N ASP A 26 -3.37 6.22 -10.75
CA ASP A 26 -4.05 6.22 -12.04
C ASP A 26 -5.36 5.42 -12.02
N MET A 27 -5.53 4.49 -11.08
CA MET A 27 -6.71 3.60 -11.05
C MET A 27 -7.69 3.88 -9.91
N LEU A 28 -7.33 4.74 -8.95
CA LEU A 28 -8.18 5.04 -7.80
C LEU A 28 -8.58 6.52 -7.77
N PRO A 29 -9.87 6.84 -7.64
CA PRO A 29 -10.32 8.21 -7.45
C PRO A 29 -9.84 8.77 -6.10
N ALA A 30 -9.88 10.09 -5.97
CA ALA A 30 -9.63 10.75 -4.69
C ALA A 30 -10.66 10.28 -3.65
N ALA A 31 -10.24 10.19 -2.38
CA ALA A 31 -11.10 9.80 -1.24
C ALA A 31 -11.85 8.45 -1.38
N ALA A 32 -11.38 7.54 -2.23
CA ALA A 32 -12.06 6.27 -2.51
C ALA A 32 -11.77 5.15 -1.49
N LEU A 33 -10.68 5.27 -0.73
CA LEU A 33 -10.23 4.25 0.21
C LEU A 33 -10.62 4.61 1.65
N ALA A 34 -11.15 3.64 2.39
CA ALA A 34 -11.31 3.78 3.84
C ALA A 34 -9.97 3.67 4.62
N GLY A 35 -8.92 3.19 3.96
CA GLY A 35 -7.61 3.04 4.56
C GLY A 35 -6.64 2.29 3.65
N VAL A 36 -5.35 2.36 3.99
CA VAL A 36 -4.26 1.68 3.28
C VAL A 36 -3.48 0.84 4.28
N ARG A 37 -3.08 -0.36 3.86
CA ARG A 37 -2.26 -1.27 4.67
C ARG A 37 -0.99 -1.60 3.91
N VAL A 38 0.15 -1.36 4.54
CA VAL A 38 1.48 -1.70 3.99
C VAL A 38 2.17 -2.62 4.98
N TYR A 39 2.27 -3.90 4.62
CA TYR A 39 2.85 -4.92 5.49
C TYR A 39 4.18 -5.38 4.94
N PHE A 40 5.21 -5.32 5.78
CA PHE A 40 6.56 -5.81 5.52
C PHE A 40 7.11 -5.35 4.15
N PRO A 41 7.09 -4.04 3.85
CA PRO A 41 7.71 -3.54 2.63
C PRO A 41 9.23 -3.76 2.70
N ASP A 42 9.88 -3.85 1.53
CA ASP A 42 11.33 -4.04 1.47
C ASP A 42 12.08 -3.00 2.35
N PRO A 43 12.84 -3.45 3.37
CA PRO A 43 13.36 -2.54 4.41
C PRO A 43 14.53 -1.68 3.93
N TRP A 44 15.24 -2.13 2.88
CA TRP A 44 16.43 -1.48 2.34
C TRP A 44 17.44 -1.07 3.43
N PRO A 45 18.15 -2.03 4.06
CA PRO A 45 18.96 -1.79 5.26
C PRO A 45 20.22 -0.95 4.99
N LYS A 46 20.70 -0.90 3.74
CA LYS A 46 21.89 -0.11 3.38
C LYS A 46 21.49 1.35 3.17
N ALA A 47 22.21 2.28 3.80
CA ALA A 47 21.96 3.74 3.70
C ALA A 47 21.78 4.23 2.25
N ARG A 48 22.64 3.77 1.32
CA ARG A 48 22.56 4.12 -0.11
C ARG A 48 21.25 3.71 -0.80
N HIS A 49 20.45 2.83 -0.19
CA HIS A 49 19.19 2.34 -0.72
C HIS A 49 17.96 2.94 -0.03
N HIS A 50 18.11 3.81 0.98
CA HIS A 50 16.95 4.36 1.72
C HIS A 50 15.91 5.03 0.81
N LYS A 51 16.35 5.64 -0.30
CA LYS A 51 15.47 6.24 -1.31
C LYS A 51 14.54 5.25 -2.03
N ARG A 52 14.77 3.94 -1.88
CA ARG A 52 13.96 2.85 -2.47
C ARG A 52 12.83 2.38 -1.54
N ARG A 53 12.81 2.81 -0.28
CA ARG A 53 11.72 2.51 0.65
C ARG A 53 10.44 3.11 0.09
N ILE A 54 9.33 2.35 0.13
CA ILE A 54 8.03 2.85 -0.33
C ILE A 54 7.46 3.92 0.61
N ILE A 55 7.70 3.78 1.92
CA ILE A 55 7.25 4.76 2.92
C ILE A 55 8.17 5.98 2.84
N GLN A 56 7.74 6.98 2.08
CA GLN A 56 8.40 8.26 1.82
C GLN A 56 7.33 9.35 1.69
N PRO A 57 7.66 10.64 1.88
CA PRO A 57 6.67 11.73 1.83
C PRO A 57 5.78 11.70 0.59
N HIS A 58 6.34 11.53 -0.60
CA HIS A 58 5.57 11.49 -1.85
C HIS A 58 4.54 10.36 -1.90
N PHE A 59 4.85 9.19 -1.34
CA PHE A 59 3.91 8.07 -1.26
C PHE A 59 2.83 8.35 -0.23
N LEU A 60 3.18 8.96 0.91
CA LEU A 60 2.23 9.32 1.96
C LEU A 60 1.22 10.37 1.45
N ASP A 61 1.68 11.38 0.72
CA ASP A 61 0.81 12.39 0.11
C ASP A 61 -0.16 11.76 -0.89
N LEU A 62 0.35 10.87 -1.74
CA LEU A 62 -0.50 10.13 -2.68
C LEU A 62 -1.52 9.25 -1.94
N ALA A 63 -1.09 8.46 -0.94
CA ALA A 63 -1.98 7.61 -0.17
C ALA A 63 -3.05 8.41 0.56
N ALA A 64 -2.68 9.53 1.19
CA ALA A 64 -3.62 10.44 1.85
C ALA A 64 -4.67 10.98 0.86
N SER A 65 -4.26 11.38 -0.36
CA SER A 65 -5.19 11.88 -1.38
C SER A 65 -6.24 10.86 -1.84
N ARG A 66 -5.94 9.56 -1.73
CA ARG A 66 -6.85 8.47 -2.12
C ARG A 66 -7.69 7.96 -0.96
N MET A 67 -7.37 8.33 0.27
CA MET A 67 -8.15 7.95 1.45
C MET A 67 -9.23 9.00 1.75
N ALA A 68 -10.40 8.53 2.18
CA ALA A 68 -11.44 9.39 2.72
C ALA A 68 -10.99 10.04 4.04
N GLU A 69 -11.67 11.11 4.45
CA GLU A 69 -11.45 11.71 5.76
C GLU A 69 -11.61 10.66 6.88
N GLY A 70 -10.68 10.65 7.83
CA GLY A 70 -10.62 9.63 8.89
C GLY A 70 -10.02 8.29 8.44
N GLY A 71 -9.58 8.16 7.18
CA GLY A 71 -8.92 6.96 6.68
C GLY A 71 -7.58 6.69 7.38
N VAL A 72 -7.26 5.41 7.57
CA VAL A 72 -6.08 4.98 8.34
C VAL A 72 -5.03 4.36 7.42
N LEU A 73 -3.80 4.85 7.52
CA LEU A 73 -2.61 4.16 7.04
C LEU A 73 -2.06 3.27 8.15
N HIS A 74 -2.10 1.95 7.95
CA HIS A 74 -1.51 0.98 8.86
C HIS A 74 -0.25 0.38 8.23
N CYS A 75 0.90 0.69 8.81
CA CYS A 75 2.19 0.12 8.43
C CYS A 75 2.68 -0.88 9.47
N ALA A 76 3.18 -2.02 9.01
CA ALA A 76 3.86 -3.00 9.85
C ALA A 76 5.20 -3.37 9.22
N THR A 77 6.24 -3.50 10.05
CA THR A 77 7.57 -3.94 9.66
C THR A 77 8.21 -4.70 10.81
N ASP A 78 9.07 -5.65 10.46
CA ASP A 78 9.94 -6.43 11.35
C ASP A 78 11.38 -5.88 11.36
N TRP A 79 11.63 -4.76 10.66
CA TRP A 79 12.94 -4.16 10.53
C TRP A 79 13.05 -2.86 11.36
N GLU A 80 13.95 -2.86 12.33
CA GLU A 80 14.31 -1.68 13.12
C GLU A 80 15.49 -0.92 12.46
N PRO A 81 15.39 0.40 12.23
CA PRO A 81 16.42 1.21 11.54
C PRO A 81 17.76 1.34 12.26
#